data_AF-A0A0G1EE90-F1
#
_entry.id   AF-A0A0G1EE90-F1
#
_cell.length_a   1.000
_cell.length_b   1.000
_cell.length_c   1.000
_cell.angle_alpha   90.00
_cell.angle_beta   90.00
_cell.angle_gamma   90.00
#
_symmetry.space_group_name_H-M   'P 1'
#
loop_
_entity.id
_entity.type
_entity.pdbx_description
1 polymer ?
#
loop_
_entity_poly.entity_id
_entity_poly.type
_entity_poly.pdbx_seq_one_letter_code
_entity_poly.pdbx_strand_id
1 'polypeptide(L)' 'MPYPVSDVHTTFADISKAKQLLGFSPKTNIEEGMARFVNWYKNERFQEK' A
#
# COMPACT_ATOMS: atom_id res chain seq x y z
N MET A 1 -16.00 5.98 -19.54
CA MET A 1 -15.26 7.25 -19.37
C MET A 1 -13.80 6.98 -19.70
N PRO A 2 -13.10 7.86 -20.45
CA PRO A 2 -11.67 7.71 -20.70
C PRO A 2 -10.84 8.13 -19.46
N TYR A 3 -9.67 7.52 -19.27
CA TYR A 3 -8.76 7.86 -18.18
C TYR A 3 -8.14 9.25 -18.40
N PRO A 4 -7.93 10.05 -17.33
CA PRO A 4 -7.23 11.33 -17.41
C PRO A 4 -5.82 11.17 -18.00
N VAL A 5 -5.40 12.07 -18.87
CA VAL A 5 -4.07 12.03 -19.53
C VAL A 5 -2.93 12.16 -18.51
N SER A 6 -3.21 12.72 -17.34
CA SER A 6 -2.27 12.85 -16.22
C SER A 6 -2.11 11.60 -15.37
N ASP A 7 -2.96 10.57 -15.54
CA ASP A 7 -2.86 9.35 -14.76
C ASP A 7 -1.77 8.43 -15.30
N VAL A 8 -0.85 8.06 -14.40
CA VAL A 8 0.16 7.05 -14.69
C VAL A 8 -0.54 5.70 -14.69
N HIS A 9 -0.50 5.02 -15.84
CA HIS A 9 -1.32 3.83 -16.05
C HIS A 9 -0.92 2.67 -15.14
N THR A 10 0.37 2.53 -14.87
CA THR A 10 0.92 1.54 -13.94
C THR A 10 2.34 1.96 -13.55
N THR A 11 2.68 1.86 -12.28
CA THR A 11 4.05 2.09 -11.79
C THR A 11 4.36 1.16 -10.62
N PHE A 12 5.59 0.68 -10.55
CA PHE A 12 6.06 -0.20 -9.49
C PHE A 12 7.44 0.23 -9.02
N ALA A 13 7.69 0.13 -7.72
CA ALA A 13 8.99 0.44 -7.14
C ALA A 13 9.94 -0.77 -7.26
N ASP A 14 11.15 -0.53 -7.77
CA ASP A 14 12.25 -1.48 -7.64
C ASP A 14 12.86 -1.39 -6.23
N ILE A 15 12.74 -2.49 -5.48
CA ILE A 15 13.23 -2.59 -4.10
C ILE A 15 14.60 -3.26 -3.98
N SER A 16 15.27 -3.55 -5.11
CA SER A 16 16.56 -4.26 -5.12
C SER A 16 17.63 -3.52 -4.33
N LYS A 17 17.69 -2.18 -4.44
CA LYS A 17 18.64 -1.34 -3.70
C LYS A 17 18.41 -1.40 -2.18
N ALA A 18 17.15 -1.35 -1.74
CA ALA A 18 16.79 -1.46 -0.33
C ALA A 18 17.10 -2.85 0.23
N LYS A 19 16.88 -3.90 -0.56
CA LYS A 19 17.24 -5.27 -0.20
C LYS A 19 18.76 -5.43 0.01
N GLN A 20 19.57 -4.87 -0.88
CA GLN A 20 21.03 -4.95 -0.81
C GLN A 20 21.60 -4.16 0.37
N LEU A 21 21.13 -2.92 0.59
CA LEU A 21 21.72 -2.03 1.58
C LEU A 21 21.17 -2.24 2.99
N LEU A 22 19.89 -2.61 3.10
CA LEU A 22 19.17 -2.66 4.38
C LEU A 22 18.67 -4.06 4.73
N GLY A 23 18.89 -5.06 3.87
CA GLY A 23 18.29 -6.39 4.04
C GLY A 23 16.76 -6.36 3.99
N PHE A 24 16.17 -5.30 3.42
CA PHE A 24 14.73 -5.10 3.42
C PHE A 24 14.02 -6.16 2.57
N SER A 25 13.03 -6.82 3.18
CA SER A 25 12.10 -7.71 2.49
C SER A 25 10.69 -7.47 3.03
N PRO A 26 9.71 -7.12 2.19
CA PRO A 26 8.32 -7.03 2.62
C PRO A 26 7.86 -8.41 3.12
N LYS A 27 7.26 -8.44 4.31
CA LYS A 27 6.75 -9.66 4.95
C LYS A 27 5.23 -9.77 4.89
N THR A 28 4.56 -8.65 4.75
CA THR A 28 3.10 -8.56 4.67
C THR A 28 2.70 -8.50 3.20
N ASN A 29 1.82 -9.40 2.79
CA ASN A 29 1.24 -9.37 1.45
C ASN A 29 0.14 -8.30 1.36
N ILE A 30 -0.30 -7.99 0.15
CA ILE A 30 -1.28 -6.92 -0.08
C ILE A 30 -2.62 -7.24 0.59
N GLU A 31 -3.10 -8.48 0.53
CA GLU A 31 -4.39 -8.89 1.11
C GLU A 31 -4.43 -8.68 2.63
N GLU A 32 -3.38 -9.15 3.32
CA GLU A 32 -3.22 -8.98 4.76
C GLU A 32 -3.06 -7.50 5.13
N GLY A 33 -2.26 -6.75 4.36
CA GLY A 33 -2.09 -5.32 4.55
C GLY A 33 -3.39 -4.55 4.43
N MET A 34 -4.20 -4.85 3.41
CA MET A 34 -5.52 -4.25 3.21
C MET A 34 -6.48 -4.59 4.34
N ALA A 35 -6.54 -5.86 4.77
CA ALA A 35 -7.40 -6.28 5.87
C ALA A 35 -7.04 -5.54 7.18
N ARG A 36 -5.75 -5.44 7.51
CA ARG A 36 -5.25 -4.69 8.67
C ARG A 36 -5.58 -3.20 8.57
N PHE A 37 -5.39 -2.60 7.39
CA PHE A 37 -5.71 -1.19 7.16
C PHE A 37 -7.21 -0.89 7.33
N VAL A 38 -8.08 -1.71 6.75
CA VAL A 38 -9.54 -1.56 6.89
C VAL A 38 -9.96 -1.73 8.36
N ASN A 39 -9.38 -2.70 9.07
CA ASN A 39 -9.66 -2.91 10.48
C ASN A 39 -9.23 -1.70 11.32
N TRP A 40 -8.03 -1.17 11.11
CA TRP A 40 -7.55 0.05 11.75
C TRP A 40 -8.49 1.23 11.46
N TYR A 41 -8.81 1.46 10.18
CA TYR A 41 -9.70 2.54 9.77
C TYR A 41 -11.07 2.46 10.45
N LYS A 42 -11.67 1.27 10.48
CA LYS A 42 -12.96 1.04 11.15
C LYS A 42 -12.87 1.27 12.65
N ASN A 43 -11.78 0.85 13.30
CA ASN A 43 -11.65 0.96 14.75
C ASN A 43 -11.33 2.39 15.22
N GLU A 44 -10.58 3.18 14.44
CA GLU A 44 -10.21 4.55 14.80
C GLU A 44 -11.15 5.63 14.28
N ARG A 45 -11.92 5.37 13.20
CA ARG A 45 -12.84 6.37 12.61
C ARG A 45 -14.33 6.14 12.92
N PHE A 46 -14.72 5.01 13.53
CA PHE A 46 -16.08 4.85 14.10
C PHE A 46 -16.22 5.40 15.54
N GLN A 47 -15.36 6.35 15.93
CA GLN A 47 -15.55 7.19 17.12
C GLN A 47 -15.88 8.65 16.76
N GLU A 48 -16.34 8.92 15.52
CA GLU A 48 -17.16 10.11 15.27
C GLU A 48 -18.60 9.82 15.71
N LYS A 49 -18.82 9.86 17.02
CA LYS A 49 -20.14 10.06 17.63
C LYS A 49 -20.05 11.05 18.78
#